data_AF-A0A840VHK6-F1
#
_entry.id   AF-A0A840VHK6-F1
#
_cell.length_a   1.000
_cell.length_b   1.000
_cell.length_c   1.000
_cell.angle_alpha   90.00
_cell.angle_beta   90.00
_cell.angle_gamma   90.00
#
_symmetry.space_group_name_H-M   'P 1'
#
loop_
_entity.id
_entity.type
_entity.pdbx_description
1 polymer ?
#
loop_
_entity_poly.entity_id
_entity_poly.type
_entity_poly.pdbx_seq_one_letter_code
_entity_poly.pdbx_strand_id
1 'polypeptide(L)'
;MNADLTSLSGGPVRVAVFGTHSQAVAEVLAALAARRSGIPPEVSEVGDLVLARVSWKGEEGQPCIARGLLEDHHPAAIDLALREVDAVLFVMDVQPDQLRAGWEKLMTVGESSRREGFELLDRPFALQYHGDDRHPGFDPDQLDAWLGFPHDRVVRGVTSSAQADQGLMDQLVGWVTKLRH
;
A
#
# COMPACT_ATOMS: atom_id res chain seq x y z
N MET A 1 17.13 10.68 13.37
CA MET A 1 18.04 9.80 12.62
C MET A 1 17.67 9.96 11.17
N ASN A 2 18.51 10.56 10.34
CA ASN A 2 18.20 10.80 8.92
C ASN A 2 18.30 9.47 8.18
N ALA A 3 17.18 8.96 7.68
CA ALA A 3 17.22 7.95 6.63
C ALA A 3 17.99 8.56 5.45
N ASP A 4 19.06 7.90 5.04
CA ASP A 4 19.90 8.36 3.94
C ASP A 4 19.16 8.12 2.61
N LEU A 5 18.26 9.05 2.28
CA LEU A 5 17.45 9.05 1.05
C LEU A 5 18.27 9.38 -0.20
N THR A 6 19.58 9.65 -0.05
CA THR A 6 20.46 10.09 -1.15
C THR A 6 20.86 8.96 -2.12
N SER A 7 20.55 7.70 -1.83
CA SER A 7 20.79 6.58 -2.77
C SER A 7 19.69 6.42 -3.85
N LEU A 8 18.65 7.27 -3.84
CA LEU A 8 17.46 7.16 -4.70
C LEU A 8 17.56 7.88 -6.06
N SER A 9 18.75 8.27 -6.53
CA SER A 9 18.87 8.95 -7.82
C SER A 9 18.81 7.95 -8.99
N GLY A 10 17.64 7.85 -9.63
CA GLY A 10 17.44 7.26 -10.97
C GLY A 10 16.64 5.96 -11.05
N GLY A 11 16.30 5.35 -9.91
CA GLY A 11 15.50 4.11 -9.85
C GLY A 11 13.98 4.36 -9.85
N PRO A 12 13.17 3.32 -10.14
CA PRO A 12 11.72 3.44 -10.05
C PRO A 12 11.27 3.81 -8.63
N VAL A 13 10.14 4.50 -8.52
CA VAL A 13 9.42 4.62 -7.25
C VAL A 13 8.72 3.28 -6.99
N ARG A 14 9.05 2.63 -5.88
CA ARG A 14 8.56 1.32 -5.48
C ARG A 14 7.56 1.47 -4.35
N VAL A 15 6.34 1.00 -4.57
CA VAL A 15 5.28 0.98 -3.56
C VAL A 15 4.97 -0.47 -3.20
N ALA A 16 4.93 -0.78 -1.91
CA ALA A 16 4.41 -2.05 -1.40
C ALA A 16 2.95 -1.85 -1.01
N VAL A 17 2.09 -2.75 -1.46
CA VAL A 17 0.65 -2.75 -1.21
C VAL A 17 0.33 -3.96 -0.35
N PHE A 18 -0.16 -3.70 0.85
CA PHE A 18 -0.68 -4.70 1.76
C PHE A 18 -2.16 -4.44 2.00
N GLY A 19 -2.87 -5.42 2.54
CA GLY A 19 -4.24 -5.19 2.96
C GLY A 19 -4.77 -6.27 3.90
N THR A 20 -5.97 -6.04 4.41
CA THR A 20 -6.66 -6.97 5.33
C THR A 20 -6.76 -8.37 4.76
N HIS A 21 -7.04 -8.46 3.45
CA HIS A 21 -7.05 -9.70 2.70
C HIS A 21 -6.59 -9.44 1.26
N SER A 22 -6.18 -10.52 0.60
CA SER A 22 -5.61 -10.48 -0.74
C SER A 22 -6.54 -9.94 -1.82
N GLN A 23 -7.84 -10.20 -1.70
CA GLN A 23 -8.82 -9.70 -2.67
C GLN A 23 -8.83 -8.16 -2.73
N ALA A 24 -8.75 -7.45 -1.59
CA ALA A 24 -8.74 -5.99 -1.59
C ALA A 24 -7.46 -5.45 -2.27
N VAL A 25 -6.31 -6.10 -2.03
CA VAL A 25 -5.05 -5.77 -2.71
C VAL A 25 -5.17 -6.00 -4.23
N ALA A 26 -5.75 -7.13 -4.65
CA ALA A 26 -5.97 -7.44 -6.05
C ALA A 26 -6.89 -6.42 -6.74
N GLU A 27 -7.99 -6.03 -6.10
CA GLU A 27 -8.94 -5.01 -6.62
C GLU A 27 -8.24 -3.66 -6.81
N VAL A 28 -7.46 -3.21 -5.82
CA VAL A 28 -6.70 -1.95 -5.91
C VAL A 28 -5.65 -2.00 -7.03
N LEU A 29 -4.87 -3.09 -7.12
CA LEU A 29 -3.87 -3.23 -8.18
C LEU A 29 -4.51 -3.33 -9.56
N ALA A 30 -5.63 -4.04 -9.71
CA ALA A 30 -6.37 -4.11 -10.97
C ALA A 30 -6.91 -2.75 -11.39
N ALA A 31 -7.49 -1.97 -10.45
CA ALA A 31 -7.97 -0.62 -10.71
C ALA A 31 -6.84 0.33 -11.12
N LEU A 32 -5.70 0.28 -10.41
CA LEU A 32 -4.50 1.04 -10.76
C LEU A 32 -4.02 0.71 -12.17
N ALA A 33 -3.94 -0.58 -12.50
CA ALA A 33 -3.48 -1.05 -13.79
C ALA A 33 -4.41 -0.59 -14.92
N ALA A 34 -5.72 -0.72 -14.73
CA ALA A 34 -6.73 -0.22 -15.67
C ALA A 34 -6.59 1.29 -15.92
N ARG A 35 -6.32 2.09 -14.87
CA ARG A 35 -6.18 3.54 -14.97
C ARG A 35 -4.85 4.00 -15.58
N ARG A 36 -3.74 3.30 -15.29
CA ARG A 36 -2.38 3.77 -15.60
C ARG A 36 -1.72 3.12 -16.80
N SER A 37 -1.93 1.82 -17.02
CA SER A 37 -1.28 1.08 -18.11
C SER A 37 -2.26 0.52 -19.13
N GLY A 38 -3.51 0.26 -18.74
CA GLY A 38 -4.46 -0.52 -19.53
C GLY A 38 -4.05 -2.00 -19.67
N ILE A 39 -3.00 -2.43 -18.96
CA ILE A 39 -2.47 -3.80 -18.97
C ILE A 39 -2.79 -4.39 -17.59
N PRO A 40 -3.37 -5.62 -17.51
CA PRO A 40 -3.62 -6.27 -16.23
C PRO A 40 -2.35 -6.40 -15.36
N PRO A 41 -2.49 -6.50 -14.02
CA PRO A 41 -1.36 -6.77 -13.14
C PRO A 41 -0.63 -8.06 -13.57
N GLU A 42 0.70 -7.99 -13.59
CA GLU A 42 1.57 -9.16 -13.76
C GLU A 42 1.52 -9.98 -12.47
N VAL A 43 1.14 -11.25 -12.57
CA VAL A 43 1.12 -12.17 -11.42
C VAL A 43 2.30 -13.12 -11.53
N SER A 44 3.03 -13.29 -10.43
CA SER A 44 4.16 -14.21 -10.33
C SER A 44 4.00 -15.10 -9.11
N GLU A 45 4.32 -16.37 -9.27
CA GLU A 45 4.32 -17.38 -8.21
C GLU A 45 5.75 -17.81 -7.90
N VAL A 46 6.14 -17.75 -6.62
CA VAL A 46 7.46 -18.19 -6.15
C VAL A 46 7.28 -19.06 -4.92
N GLY A 47 7.23 -20.38 -5.13
CA GLY A 47 6.81 -21.32 -4.08
C GLY A 47 5.35 -21.04 -3.70
N ASP A 48 5.10 -20.83 -2.40
CA ASP A 48 3.76 -20.53 -1.87
C ASP A 48 3.45 -19.02 -1.86
N LEU A 49 4.23 -18.20 -2.57
CA LEU A 49 4.05 -16.75 -2.63
C LEU A 49 3.43 -16.35 -3.96
N VAL A 50 2.29 -15.67 -3.90
CA VAL A 50 1.65 -15.06 -5.07
C VAL A 50 1.81 -13.55 -4.98
N LEU A 51 2.49 -12.95 -5.96
CA LEU A 51 2.74 -11.51 -6.03
C LEU A 51 2.10 -10.92 -7.29
N ALA A 52 1.36 -9.83 -7.12
CA ALA A 52 0.89 -9.01 -8.22
C ALA A 52 1.73 -7.74 -8.34
N ARG A 53 2.03 -7.36 -9.59
CA ARG A 53 2.84 -6.21 -9.92
C ARG A 53 2.15 -5.35 -10.97
N VAL A 54 2.20 -4.03 -10.76
CA VAL A 54 1.79 -3.03 -11.75
C VAL A 54 2.95 -2.08 -11.96
N SER A 55 3.30 -1.81 -13.22
CA SER A 55 4.34 -0.83 -13.57
C SER A 55 3.76 0.24 -14.48
N TRP A 56 4.10 1.49 -14.24
CA TRP A 56 3.63 2.64 -15.03
C TRP A 56 4.65 3.78 -15.03
N LYS A 57 4.37 4.85 -15.78
CA LYS A 57 5.12 6.11 -15.71
C LYS A 57 4.36 7.11 -14.85
N GLY A 58 5.01 7.66 -13.84
CA GLY A 58 4.51 8.76 -13.01
C GLY A 58 4.31 10.04 -13.82
N GLU A 59 3.77 11.06 -13.16
CA GLU A 59 3.41 12.34 -13.82
C GLU A 59 4.61 13.08 -14.40
N GLU A 60 5.79 12.95 -13.79
CA GLU A 60 7.05 13.54 -14.28
C GLU A 60 7.82 12.56 -15.18
N GLY A 61 7.19 11.46 -15.60
CA GLY A 61 7.77 10.45 -16.48
C GLY A 61 8.69 9.44 -15.79
N GLN A 62 8.87 9.53 -14.47
CA GLN A 62 9.64 8.57 -13.68
C GLN A 62 8.97 7.19 -13.68
N PRO A 63 9.74 6.09 -13.72
CA PRO A 63 9.15 4.76 -13.63
C PRO A 63 8.60 4.50 -12.22
N CYS A 64 7.44 3.87 -12.14
CA CYS A 64 6.77 3.52 -10.89
C CYS A 64 6.38 2.04 -10.91
N ILE A 65 6.47 1.40 -9.74
CA ILE A 65 6.16 -0.01 -9.56
C ILE A 65 5.37 -0.16 -8.25
N ALA A 66 4.18 -0.76 -8.33
CA ALA A 66 3.42 -1.22 -7.17
C ALA A 66 3.46 -2.74 -7.11
N ARG A 67 3.69 -3.29 -5.92
CA ARG A 67 3.74 -4.74 -5.66
C ARG A 67 2.85 -5.06 -4.50
N GLY A 68 1.97 -6.05 -4.65
CA GLY A 68 1.16 -6.56 -3.54
C GLY A 68 1.23 -8.07 -3.44
N LEU A 69 1.17 -8.58 -2.22
CA LEU A 69 1.05 -10.01 -1.96
C LEU A 69 -0.42 -10.40 -2.06
N LEU A 70 -0.72 -11.38 -2.91
CA LEU A 70 -2.05 -11.98 -3.06
C LEU A 70 -2.22 -13.26 -2.23
N GLU A 71 -1.12 -13.83 -1.77
CA GLU A 71 -1.13 -14.87 -0.75
C GLU A 71 0.08 -14.62 0.15
N ASP A 72 -0.16 -14.43 1.44
CA ASP A 72 0.88 -13.99 2.39
C ASP A 72 0.87 -14.79 3.69
N HIS A 73 0.77 -16.10 3.53
CA HIS A 73 0.80 -17.09 4.61
C HIS A 73 2.09 -17.08 5.45
N HIS A 74 3.14 -16.35 5.02
CA HIS A 74 4.43 -16.34 5.68
C HIS A 74 4.95 -14.91 5.94
N PRO A 75 5.33 -14.56 7.19
CA PRO A 75 5.89 -13.23 7.52
C PRO A 75 7.11 -12.83 6.67
N ALA A 76 7.93 -13.80 6.26
CA ALA A 76 9.07 -13.53 5.37
C ALA A 76 8.68 -12.97 4.00
N ALA A 77 7.44 -13.21 3.54
CA ALA A 77 6.93 -12.61 2.30
C ALA A 77 6.74 -11.10 2.45
N ILE A 78 6.25 -10.67 3.62
CA ILE A 78 6.06 -9.25 3.95
C ILE A 78 7.43 -8.57 4.04
N ASP A 79 8.39 -9.22 4.70
CA ASP A 79 9.78 -8.74 4.79
C ASP A 79 10.37 -8.53 3.37
N LEU A 80 10.20 -9.52 2.48
CA LEU A 80 10.63 -9.43 1.09
C LEU A 80 9.92 -8.31 0.31
N ALA A 81 8.62 -8.11 0.53
CA ALA A 81 7.86 -7.06 -0.15
C ALA A 81 8.26 -5.65 0.31
N LEU A 82 8.71 -5.50 1.56
CA LEU A 82 9.18 -4.23 2.13
C LEU A 82 10.63 -3.89 1.74
N ARG A 83 11.39 -4.85 1.19
CA ARG A 83 12.75 -4.58 0.71
C ARG A 83 12.77 -3.53 -0.39
N GLU A 84 13.64 -2.55 -0.17
CA GLU A 84 13.89 -1.42 -1.08
C GLU A 84 12.62 -0.64 -1.48
N VAL A 85 11.57 -0.67 -0.64
CA VAL A 85 10.33 0.05 -0.93
C VAL A 85 10.49 1.55 -0.63
N ASP A 86 9.96 2.42 -1.47
CA ASP A 86 9.95 3.86 -1.20
C ASP A 86 8.72 4.31 -0.39
N ALA A 87 7.61 3.59 -0.54
CA ALA A 87 6.35 3.92 0.14
C ALA A 87 5.50 2.67 0.40
N VAL A 88 4.59 2.78 1.36
CA VAL A 88 3.67 1.69 1.70
C VAL A 88 2.23 2.17 1.60
N LEU A 89 1.41 1.40 0.88
CA LEU A 89 -0.04 1.51 0.88
C LEU A 89 -0.61 0.33 1.66
N PHE A 90 -1.44 0.61 2.66
CA PHE A 90 -2.17 -0.41 3.38
C PHE A 90 -3.68 -0.27 3.13
N VAL A 91 -4.30 -1.31 2.59
CA VAL A 91 -5.71 -1.40 2.22
C VAL A 91 -6.48 -2.10 3.32
N MET A 92 -7.22 -1.35 4.12
CA MET A 92 -8.08 -1.86 5.18
C MET A 92 -9.48 -2.11 4.62
N ASP A 93 -9.95 -3.36 4.62
CA ASP A 93 -11.38 -3.64 4.39
C ASP A 93 -12.18 -3.14 5.61
N VAL A 94 -13.18 -2.29 5.37
CA VAL A 94 -13.97 -1.62 6.41
C VAL A 94 -15.13 -2.46 6.96
N GLN A 95 -15.32 -3.68 6.46
CA GLN A 95 -16.28 -4.61 7.02
C GLN A 95 -15.92 -4.93 8.50
N PRO A 96 -16.88 -4.83 9.44
CA PRO A 96 -16.59 -4.97 10.87
C PRO A 96 -15.89 -6.27 11.28
N ASP A 97 -16.19 -7.38 10.61
CA ASP A 97 -15.57 -8.70 10.85
C ASP A 97 -14.12 -8.78 10.34
N GLN A 98 -13.73 -7.87 9.44
CA GLN A 98 -12.38 -7.79 8.86
C GLN A 98 -11.46 -6.84 9.61
N LEU A 99 -11.98 -5.87 10.36
CA LEU A 99 -11.19 -4.83 11.03
C LEU A 99 -10.10 -5.39 11.96
N ARG A 100 -10.42 -6.45 12.72
CA ARG A 100 -9.45 -7.08 13.63
C ARG A 100 -8.29 -7.73 12.85
N ALA A 101 -8.61 -8.48 11.79
CA ALA A 101 -7.61 -9.12 10.95
C ALA A 101 -6.74 -8.07 10.25
N GLY A 102 -7.36 -6.98 9.77
CA GLY A 102 -6.66 -5.85 9.16
C GLY A 102 -5.69 -5.17 10.12
N TRP A 103 -6.08 -4.98 11.38
CA TRP A 103 -5.20 -4.45 12.42
C TRP A 103 -4.04 -5.38 12.75
N GLU A 104 -4.31 -6.67 12.97
CA GLU A 104 -3.26 -7.67 13.23
C GLU A 104 -2.26 -7.73 12.07
N LYS A 105 -2.75 -7.62 10.83
CA LYS A 105 -1.91 -7.55 9.64
C LYS A 105 -1.08 -6.27 9.58
N LEU A 106 -1.66 -5.12 9.89
CA LEU A 106 -0.97 -3.84 9.95
C LEU A 106 0.15 -3.85 11.01
N MET A 107 -0.10 -4.46 12.17
CA MET A 107 0.94 -4.67 13.18
C MET A 107 2.07 -5.55 12.67
N THR A 108 1.75 -6.61 11.94
CA THR A 108 2.74 -7.49 11.32
C THR A 108 3.60 -6.74 10.31
N VAL A 109 2.98 -5.91 9.45
CA VAL A 109 3.69 -5.03 8.50
C VAL A 109 4.60 -4.04 9.23
N GLY A 110 4.13 -3.47 10.35
CA GLY A 110 4.94 -2.61 11.22
C GLY A 110 6.17 -3.33 11.78
N GLU A 111 6.00 -4.54 12.32
CA GLU A 111 7.12 -5.36 12.80
C GLU A 111 8.10 -5.75 11.69
N SER A 112 7.58 -6.12 10.51
CA SER A 112 8.37 -6.40 9.32
C SER A 112 9.19 -5.19 8.86
N SER A 113 8.60 -3.98 8.86
CA SER A 113 9.33 -2.76 8.48
C SER A 113 10.54 -2.52 9.38
N ARG A 114 10.38 -2.74 10.70
CA ARG A 114 11.49 -2.62 11.66
C ARG A 114 12.58 -3.65 11.41
N ARG A 115 12.22 -4.90 11.05
CA ARG A 115 13.20 -5.93 10.67
C ARG A 115 13.97 -5.55 9.40
N GLU A 116 13.31 -4.88 8.46
CA GLU A 116 13.93 -4.33 7.24
C GLU A 116 14.60 -2.96 7.47
N GLY A 117 14.72 -2.51 8.72
CA GLY A 117 15.58 -1.40 9.12
C GLY A 117 14.94 -0.01 9.09
N PHE A 118 13.61 0.11 9.10
CA PHE A 118 12.91 1.40 9.17
C PHE A 118 11.62 1.32 9.99
N GLU A 119 11.16 2.43 10.60
CA GLU A 119 9.79 2.48 11.12
C GLU A 119 8.82 2.73 9.96
N LEU A 120 7.63 2.12 10.00
CA LEU A 120 6.64 2.23 8.93
C LEU A 120 6.36 3.68 8.48
N LEU A 121 6.32 4.62 9.43
CA LEU A 121 6.06 6.04 9.19
C LEU A 121 7.31 6.87 8.83
N ASP A 122 8.49 6.27 8.79
CA ASP A 122 9.72 6.91 8.28
C ASP A 122 9.71 6.99 6.74
N ARG A 123 8.79 6.27 6.09
CA ARG A 123 8.52 6.34 4.65
C ARG A 123 7.11 6.88 4.41
N PRO A 124 6.84 7.49 3.23
CA PRO A 124 5.49 7.80 2.82
C PRO A 124 4.55 6.61 3.01
N PHE A 125 3.51 6.82 3.81
CA PHE A 125 2.55 5.80 4.19
C PHE A 125 1.13 6.29 3.89
N ALA A 126 0.32 5.41 3.30
CA ALA A 126 -1.08 5.67 3.03
C ALA A 126 -1.97 4.56 3.58
N LEU A 127 -3.13 4.97 4.13
CA LEU A 127 -4.22 4.10 4.53
C LEU A 127 -5.37 4.27 3.55
N GLN A 128 -5.81 3.15 2.98
CA GLN A 128 -7.01 3.10 2.15
C GLN A 128 -8.09 2.32 2.88
N TYR A 129 -9.17 2.99 3.25
CA TYR A 129 -10.38 2.36 3.75
C TYR A 129 -11.20 1.89 2.55
N HIS A 130 -11.34 0.58 2.37
CA HIS A 130 -11.87 -0.03 1.16
C HIS A 130 -13.16 -0.82 1.43
N GLY A 131 -14.12 -0.74 0.50
CA GLY A 131 -15.41 -1.42 0.59
C GLY A 131 -16.44 -0.65 1.42
N ASP A 132 -16.38 0.68 1.43
CA ASP A 132 -17.34 1.54 2.16
C ASP A 132 -18.78 1.33 1.70
N ASP A 133 -18.97 1.06 0.40
CA ASP A 133 -20.26 0.72 -0.22
C ASP A 133 -20.89 -0.55 0.39
N ARG A 134 -20.07 -1.44 0.96
CA ARG A 134 -20.52 -2.66 1.63
C ARG A 134 -20.87 -2.43 3.10
N HIS A 135 -20.54 -1.28 3.69
CA HIS A 135 -20.83 -0.95 5.09
C HIS A 135 -21.52 0.42 5.23
N PRO A 136 -22.84 0.48 5.03
CA PRO A 136 -23.61 1.71 5.25
C PRO A 136 -23.45 2.19 6.69
N GLY A 137 -22.92 3.41 6.87
CA GLY A 137 -22.63 3.99 8.19
C GLY A 137 -21.17 3.87 8.63
N PHE A 138 -20.27 3.37 7.77
CA PHE A 138 -18.83 3.50 7.98
C PHE A 138 -18.45 4.98 8.18
N ASP A 139 -17.74 5.24 9.27
CA ASP A 139 -17.18 6.56 9.59
C ASP A 139 -15.65 6.46 9.62
N PRO A 140 -14.95 7.05 8.64
CA PRO A 140 -13.50 6.97 8.57
C PRO A 140 -12.81 7.63 9.78
N ASP A 141 -13.41 8.66 10.38
CA ASP A 141 -12.80 9.37 11.52
C ASP A 141 -12.81 8.49 12.78
N GLN A 142 -13.84 7.66 12.96
CA GLN A 142 -13.90 6.70 14.06
C GLN A 142 -12.84 5.61 13.93
N LEU A 143 -12.67 5.06 12.73
CA LEU A 143 -11.65 4.05 12.49
C LEU A 143 -10.25 4.65 12.65
N ASP A 144 -10.02 5.86 12.16
CA ASP A 144 -8.74 6.53 12.30
C ASP A 144 -8.37 6.83 13.75
N ALA A 145 -9.33 7.31 14.54
CA ALA A 145 -9.16 7.51 15.97
C ALA A 145 -8.81 6.21 16.71
N TRP A 146 -9.39 5.08 16.28
CA TRP A 146 -9.05 3.76 16.83
C TRP A 146 -7.64 3.29 16.44
N LEU A 147 -7.23 3.52 15.19
CA LEU A 147 -5.89 3.15 14.71
C LEU A 147 -4.78 4.02 15.32
N GLY A 148 -5.09 5.26 15.69
CA GLY A 148 -4.18 6.17 16.39
C GLY A 148 -3.01 6.71 15.54
N PHE A 149 -3.15 6.71 14.21
CA PHE A 149 -2.13 7.31 13.34
C PHE A 149 -2.21 8.83 13.34
N PRO A 150 -1.07 9.54 13.36
CA PRO A 150 -1.06 11.01 13.27
C PRO A 150 -1.60 11.49 11.92
N HIS A 151 -2.50 12.48 11.94
CA HIS A 151 -3.19 12.97 10.74
C HIS A 151 -2.25 13.55 9.67
N ASP A 152 -1.11 14.11 10.07
CA ASP A 152 -0.16 14.82 9.21
C ASP A 152 0.91 13.91 8.56
N ARG A 153 1.00 12.64 8.99
CA ARG A 153 2.01 11.69 8.47
C ARG A 153 1.43 10.54 7.65
N VAL A 154 0.11 10.48 7.50
CA VAL A 154 -0.56 9.38 6.80
C VAL A 154 -1.58 9.92 5.83
N VAL A 155 -1.41 9.61 4.54
CA VAL A 155 -2.42 9.95 3.54
C VAL A 155 -3.58 8.98 3.66
N ARG A 156 -4.82 9.47 3.64
CA ARG A 156 -6.02 8.65 3.79
C ARG A 156 -6.89 8.74 2.55
N GLY A 157 -7.50 7.63 2.19
CA GLY A 157 -8.50 7.57 1.12
C GLY A 157 -9.61 6.59 1.48
N VAL A 158 -10.84 6.92 1.13
CA VAL A 158 -11.98 6.01 1.21
C VAL A 158 -12.32 5.57 -0.21
N THR A 159 -12.55 4.27 -0.40
CA THR A 159 -12.83 3.68 -1.70
C THR A 159 -13.93 2.63 -1.59
N SER A 160 -14.70 2.48 -2.66
CA SER A 160 -15.69 1.45 -2.81
C SER A 160 -15.16 0.29 -3.66
N SER A 161 -15.85 -0.84 -3.67
CA SER A 161 -15.54 -1.95 -4.59
C SER A 161 -15.66 -1.55 -6.07
N ALA A 162 -16.51 -0.57 -6.40
CA ALA A 162 -16.64 -0.05 -7.76
C ALA A 162 -15.53 0.95 -8.15
N GLN A 163 -14.87 1.56 -7.16
CA GLN A 163 -13.84 2.59 -7.35
C GLN A 163 -12.66 2.37 -6.42
N ALA A 164 -11.95 1.25 -6.63
CA ALA A 164 -10.85 0.81 -5.77
C ALA A 164 -9.56 1.64 -5.90
N ASP A 165 -9.44 2.53 -6.90
CA ASP A 165 -8.36 3.51 -6.99
C ASP A 165 -8.92 4.91 -7.24
N GLN A 166 -8.80 5.79 -6.25
CA GLN A 166 -9.19 7.20 -6.32
C GLN A 166 -7.97 8.15 -6.32
N GLY A 167 -6.82 7.68 -6.81
CA GLY A 167 -5.62 8.50 -6.94
C GLY A 167 -4.76 8.58 -5.67
N LEU A 168 -5.07 7.77 -4.65
CA LEU A 168 -4.25 7.67 -3.44
C LEU A 168 -2.82 7.21 -3.76
N MET A 169 -2.67 6.29 -4.72
CA MET A 169 -1.37 5.84 -5.23
C MET A 169 -0.56 7.01 -5.82
N ASP A 170 -1.22 7.97 -6.48
CA ASP A 170 -0.56 9.10 -7.10
C ASP A 170 -0.08 10.12 -6.06
N GLN A 171 -0.91 10.37 -5.04
CA GLN A 171 -0.53 11.20 -3.92
C GLN A 171 0.70 10.62 -3.21
N LEU A 172 0.72 9.30 -3.02
CA LEU A 172 1.81 8.58 -2.39
C LEU A 172 3.10 8.67 -3.24
N VAL A 173 3.02 8.42 -4.54
CA VAL A 173 4.17 8.56 -5.46
C VAL A 173 4.65 10.01 -5.54
N GLY A 174 3.74 10.97 -5.61
CA GLY A 174 4.08 12.40 -5.61
C GLY A 174 4.78 12.83 -4.32
N TRP A 175 4.38 12.27 -3.18
CA TRP A 175 5.07 12.49 -1.91
C TRP A 175 6.50 11.93 -1.96
N VAL A 176 6.70 10.69 -2.43
CA VAL A 176 8.04 10.11 -2.61
C VAL A 176 8.90 11.00 -3.51
N THR A 177 8.38 11.42 -4.66
CA THR A 177 9.13 12.26 -5.61
C THR A 177 9.59 13.56 -4.95
N LYS A 178 8.74 14.22 -4.16
CA LYS A 178 9.11 15.44 -3.43
C LYS A 178 10.19 15.23 -2.37
N LEU A 179 10.30 14.04 -1.79
CA LEU A 179 11.35 13.73 -0.79
C LEU A 179 12.69 13.37 -1.43
N ARG A 180 12.70 12.98 -2.71
CA ARG A 180 13.93 12.66 -3.46
C ARG A 180 14.65 13.92 -4.01
N HIS A 181 13.98 15.08 -4.01
CA HIS A 181 14.47 16.37 -4.49
C HIS A 181 14.71 17.35 -3.35
#